data_AF-G0P310-F1
#
_entry.id   AF-G0P310-F1
#
_cell.length_a   1.000
_cell.length_b   1.000
_cell.length_c   1.000
_cell.angle_alpha   90.00
_cell.angle_beta   90.00
_cell.angle_gamma   90.00
#
_symmetry.space_group_name_H-M   'P 1'
#
loop_
_entity.id
_entity.type
_entity.pdbx_description
1 polymer ?
#
loop_
_entity_poly.entity_id
_entity_poly.type
_entity_poly.pdbx_seq_one_letter_code
_entity_poly.pdbx_strand_id
1 'polypeptide(L)'
;MEYDNRKNAALAILSKLSRDLLEIFKNLGGCLAIPQRDLCTIMLVSTPENIKNQGIIDYLKHQRMTIKLERECDSMAIEKCLPFAFFYFMERVKWFRIGECFVQDGFLWWKLTNLPRIQILTHCSESGHIYVKFTAELIRIHPFEHWILDSDERFADLNSGPITKKIRARWVSCLPKLGKGQLVKIHRKIPDDSPFENYEQMKSYWKKTYGYELPPAEPEVYYDILFHGGQSMLYPLYCVLTGTPEVLPLRHNSTVTREALETFMKAFREANIEICGHPVGSDQKDCQAVKSYLDVMSMQPNAKLQKEVKISRKASIPEVKKIYPKIPMKRTISSDGGVPSTSEVVPKKRKRPGFGIEVD
;
A
#
# COMPACT_ATOMS: atom_id res chain seq x y z
N MET A 1 19.99 -16.65 -2.38
CA MET A 1 19.77 -15.22 -2.08
C MET A 1 18.62 -15.17 -1.10
N GLU A 2 18.92 -15.13 0.19
CA GLU A 2 17.88 -14.95 1.23
C GLU A 2 17.25 -13.58 0.98
N TYR A 3 15.96 -13.59 0.65
CA TYR A 3 15.19 -12.38 0.42
C TYR A 3 14.50 -12.00 1.73
N ASP A 4 14.73 -10.76 2.11
CA ASP A 4 14.44 -10.23 3.42
C ASP A 4 13.08 -9.53 3.44
N ASN A 5 12.15 -10.00 4.27
CA ASN A 5 10.81 -9.41 4.37
C ASN A 5 10.74 -8.08 5.13
N ARG A 6 11.88 -7.55 5.60
CA ARG A 6 12.01 -6.10 5.87
C ARG A 6 11.59 -5.29 4.65
N LYS A 7 11.66 -5.83 3.42
CA LYS A 7 11.33 -5.11 2.19
C LYS A 7 9.87 -4.65 2.06
N ASN A 8 8.90 -5.50 2.38
CA ASN A 8 7.48 -5.10 2.32
C ASN A 8 7.09 -4.23 3.53
N ALA A 9 7.64 -4.53 4.71
CA ALA A 9 7.46 -3.70 5.90
C ALA A 9 8.09 -2.30 5.71
N ALA A 10 9.28 -2.24 5.10
CA ALA A 10 9.95 -1.00 4.74
C ALA A 10 9.15 -0.24 3.70
N LEU A 11 8.65 -0.89 2.64
CA LEU A 11 7.82 -0.21 1.64
C LEU A 11 6.54 0.38 2.25
N ALA A 12 5.92 -0.31 3.20
CA ALA A 12 4.77 0.20 3.95
C ALA A 12 5.16 1.42 4.81
N ILE A 13 6.25 1.34 5.57
CA ILE A 13 6.76 2.46 6.37
C ILE A 13 7.07 3.66 5.48
N LEU A 14 7.80 3.47 4.39
CA LEU A 14 8.14 4.54 3.46
C LEU A 14 6.87 5.11 2.81
N SER A 15 5.89 4.28 2.46
CA SER A 15 4.61 4.76 1.91
C SER A 15 3.86 5.63 2.91
N LYS A 16 3.82 5.23 4.19
CA LYS A 16 3.26 6.04 5.28
C LYS A 16 3.99 7.39 5.40
N LEU A 17 5.32 7.36 5.47
CA LEU A 17 6.14 8.58 5.58
C LEU A 17 5.99 9.49 4.36
N SER A 18 5.91 8.95 3.15
CA SER A 18 5.65 9.72 1.94
C SER A 18 4.27 10.41 2.00
N ARG A 19 3.25 9.74 2.54
CA ARG A 19 1.91 10.32 2.73
C ARG A 19 1.89 11.41 3.79
N ASP A 20 2.62 11.23 4.89
CA ASP A 20 2.78 12.28 5.89
C ASP A 20 3.47 13.52 5.28
N LEU A 21 4.51 13.34 4.46
CA LEU A 21 5.19 14.45 3.78
C LEU A 21 4.20 15.21 2.89
N LEU A 22 3.39 14.50 2.08
CA LEU A 22 2.35 15.14 1.27
C LEU A 22 1.35 15.94 2.12
N GLU A 23 1.01 15.47 3.33
CA GLU A 23 0.12 16.19 4.25
C GLU A 23 0.78 17.43 4.85
N ILE A 24 2.01 17.31 5.33
CA ILE A 24 2.71 18.39 6.04
C ILE A 24 3.02 19.54 5.08
N PHE A 25 3.40 19.22 3.84
CA PHE A 25 3.68 20.23 2.82
C PHE A 25 2.42 20.86 2.23
N LYS A 26 1.21 20.36 2.54
CA LYS A 26 -0.05 20.88 1.98
C LYS A 26 -0.20 22.39 2.14
N ASN A 27 0.19 22.94 3.29
CA ASN A 27 0.09 24.38 3.57
C ASN A 27 1.30 25.20 3.08
N LEU A 28 2.26 24.55 2.43
CA LEU A 28 3.49 25.13 1.89
C LEU A 28 3.49 25.09 0.34
N GLY A 29 2.31 25.05 -0.27
CA GLY A 29 2.14 24.85 -1.72
C GLY A 29 2.26 23.39 -2.17
N GLY A 30 2.33 22.44 -1.25
CA GLY A 30 2.43 21.01 -1.57
C GLY A 30 3.84 20.55 -1.96
N CYS A 31 3.96 19.24 -2.18
CA CYS A 31 5.18 18.60 -2.63
C CYS A 31 4.83 17.32 -3.41
N LEU A 32 5.83 16.67 -3.98
CA LEU A 32 5.72 15.28 -4.42
C LEU A 32 6.63 14.40 -3.56
N ALA A 33 6.12 13.24 -3.15
CA ALA A 33 6.90 12.27 -2.39
C ALA A 33 6.59 10.86 -2.88
N ILE A 34 7.62 10.02 -3.04
CA ILE A 34 7.43 8.60 -3.39
C ILE A 34 8.51 7.70 -2.78
N PRO A 35 8.13 6.53 -2.22
CA PRO A 35 9.09 5.51 -1.80
C PRO A 35 9.93 5.00 -2.97
N GLN A 36 11.24 4.93 -2.79
CA GLN A 36 12.15 4.39 -3.79
C GLN A 36 12.25 2.86 -3.73
N ARG A 37 12.74 2.27 -4.82
CA ARG A 37 12.92 0.82 -4.97
C ARG A 37 14.06 0.24 -4.13
N ASP A 38 14.93 1.09 -3.58
CA ASP A 38 15.97 0.68 -2.63
C ASP A 38 15.43 0.35 -1.24
N LEU A 39 14.15 0.66 -0.99
CA LEU A 39 13.41 0.34 0.23
C LEU A 39 14.01 0.99 1.49
N CYS A 40 14.78 2.06 1.32
CA CYS A 40 15.28 2.87 2.42
C CYS A 40 15.24 4.38 2.14
N THR A 41 14.95 4.81 0.92
CA THR A 41 14.85 6.24 0.58
C THR A 41 13.46 6.64 0.09
N ILE A 42 13.15 7.92 0.28
CA ILE A 42 11.99 8.60 -0.29
C ILE A 42 12.54 9.68 -1.21
N MET A 43 12.03 9.74 -2.43
CA MET A 43 12.24 10.88 -3.31
C MET A 43 11.24 11.95 -2.92
N LEU A 44 11.73 13.14 -2.61
CA LEU A 44 10.96 14.31 -2.25
C LEU A 44 11.27 15.41 -3.28
N VAL A 45 10.24 15.95 -3.92
CA VAL A 45 10.32 17.12 -4.79
C VAL A 45 9.56 18.24 -4.10
N SER A 46 10.26 19.33 -3.79
CA SER A 46 9.67 20.54 -3.23
C SER A 46 10.52 21.75 -3.62
N THR A 47 10.06 22.94 -3.26
CA THR A 47 10.81 24.17 -3.47
C THR A 47 11.96 24.26 -2.44
N PRO A 48 13.09 24.91 -2.77
CA PRO A 48 14.23 25.05 -1.86
C PRO A 48 13.87 25.75 -0.53
N GLU A 49 12.90 26.67 -0.56
CA GLU A 49 12.45 27.41 0.62
C GLU A 49 11.73 26.49 1.62
N ASN A 50 10.92 25.55 1.12
CA ASN A 50 10.15 24.65 1.95
C ASN A 50 11.03 23.66 2.73
N ILE A 51 12.16 23.23 2.16
CA ILE A 51 13.10 22.34 2.83
C ILE A 51 13.76 23.00 4.05
N LYS A 52 13.87 24.33 4.04
CA LYS A 52 14.41 25.13 5.15
C LYS A 52 13.38 25.41 6.24
N ASN A 53 12.12 25.02 6.05
CA ASN A 53 11.06 25.24 7.03
C ASN A 53 11.31 24.42 8.31
N GLN A 54 11.23 25.09 9.46
CA GLN A 54 11.53 24.46 10.76
C GLN A 54 10.62 23.26 11.07
N GLY A 55 9.34 23.33 10.70
CA GLY A 55 8.39 22.23 10.91
C GLY A 55 8.75 20.98 10.11
N ILE A 56 9.27 21.16 8.88
CA ILE A 56 9.78 20.04 8.07
C ILE A 56 11.04 19.45 8.72
N ILE A 57 11.98 20.31 9.13
CA ILE A 57 13.21 19.88 9.79
C ILE A 57 12.91 19.08 11.06
N ASP A 58 11.97 19.56 11.89
CA ASP A 58 11.57 18.90 13.13
C ASP A 58 10.88 17.56 12.85
N TYR A 59 10.02 17.49 11.82
CA TYR A 59 9.43 16.23 11.38
C TYR A 59 10.49 15.22 10.95
N LEU A 60 11.45 15.63 10.10
CA LEU A 60 12.52 14.75 9.63
C LEU A 60 13.37 14.24 10.80
N LYS A 61 13.74 15.11 11.76
CA LYS A 61 14.44 14.71 12.98
C LYS A 61 13.63 13.73 13.81
N HIS A 62 12.34 13.99 14.02
CA HIS A 62 11.45 13.12 14.79
C HIS A 62 11.32 11.73 14.16
N GLN A 63 11.22 11.66 12.83
CA GLN A 63 11.19 10.40 12.08
C GLN A 63 12.57 9.78 11.84
N ARG A 64 13.65 10.41 12.34
CA ARG A 64 15.05 9.99 12.13
C ARG A 64 15.42 9.85 10.66
N MET A 65 14.89 10.75 9.83
CA MET A 65 15.19 10.86 8.41
C MET A 65 16.30 11.88 8.18
N THR A 66 17.21 11.57 7.26
CA THR A 66 18.30 12.46 6.85
C THR A 66 18.22 12.71 5.35
N ILE A 67 18.54 13.94 4.92
CA ILE A 67 18.66 14.27 3.50
C ILE A 67 19.98 13.66 2.99
N LYS A 68 19.87 12.63 2.16
CA LYS A 68 21.03 11.93 1.58
C LYS A 68 21.67 12.72 0.44
N LEU A 69 20.85 13.41 -0.34
CA LEU A 69 21.25 14.05 -1.58
C LEU A 69 20.23 15.14 -1.95
N GLU A 70 20.74 16.31 -2.32
CA GLU A 70 19.97 17.43 -2.86
C GLU A 70 20.44 17.72 -4.29
N ARG A 71 19.50 17.87 -5.22
CA ARG A 71 19.75 18.12 -6.65
C ARG A 71 18.62 18.94 -7.24
N GLU A 72 18.91 19.62 -8.35
CA GLU A 72 17.87 20.21 -9.19
C GLU A 72 16.91 19.14 -9.69
N CYS A 73 15.63 19.48 -9.73
CA CYS A 73 14.58 18.57 -10.13
C CYS A 73 14.53 18.45 -11.66
N ASP A 74 14.48 17.23 -12.17
CA ASP A 74 14.26 16.94 -13.59
C ASP A 74 12.83 16.42 -13.85
N SER A 75 12.42 16.45 -15.12
CA SER A 75 11.10 15.98 -15.55
C SER A 75 10.84 14.52 -15.16
N MET A 76 11.89 13.70 -15.16
CA MET A 76 11.82 12.28 -14.81
C MET A 76 11.49 12.07 -13.32
N ALA A 77 12.04 12.89 -12.43
CA ALA A 77 11.75 12.86 -11.01
C ALA A 77 10.29 13.26 -10.73
N ILE A 78 9.80 14.31 -11.41
CA ILE A 78 8.40 14.72 -11.34
C ILE A 78 7.49 13.59 -11.81
N GLU A 79 7.68 13.11 -13.04
CA GLU A 79 6.85 12.08 -13.66
C GLU A 79 6.75 10.82 -12.79
N LYS A 80 7.87 10.38 -12.20
CA LYS A 80 7.90 9.21 -11.30
C LYS A 80 7.06 9.40 -10.03
N CYS A 81 6.93 10.61 -9.52
CA CYS A 81 6.21 10.86 -8.27
C CYS A 81 4.70 11.04 -8.48
N LEU A 82 4.29 11.51 -9.67
CA LEU A 82 2.90 11.88 -9.95
C LEU A 82 1.87 10.78 -9.64
N PRO A 83 2.04 9.50 -10.07
CA PRO A 83 1.03 8.47 -9.80
C PRO A 83 0.79 8.27 -8.29
N PHE A 84 1.85 8.26 -7.48
CA PHE A 84 1.71 8.11 -6.03
C PHE A 84 0.99 9.30 -5.40
N ALA A 85 1.34 10.52 -5.81
CA ALA A 85 0.68 11.73 -5.32
C ALA A 85 -0.80 11.74 -5.70
N PHE A 86 -1.14 11.40 -6.95
CA PHE A 86 -2.53 11.32 -7.38
C PHE A 86 -3.33 10.26 -6.62
N PHE A 87 -2.77 9.09 -6.31
CA PHE A 87 -3.45 8.14 -5.41
C PHE A 87 -3.77 8.77 -4.06
N TYR A 88 -2.79 9.41 -3.42
CA TYR A 88 -2.98 10.07 -2.14
C TYR A 88 -4.09 11.15 -2.16
N PHE A 89 -4.10 12.02 -3.18
CA PHE A 89 -5.11 13.08 -3.27
C PHE A 89 -6.50 12.54 -3.58
N MET A 90 -6.60 11.59 -4.51
CA MET A 90 -7.87 11.03 -4.96
C MET A 90 -8.58 10.20 -3.87
N GLU A 91 -7.85 9.61 -2.93
CA GLU A 91 -8.44 8.91 -1.79
C GLU A 91 -9.32 9.82 -0.93
N ARG A 92 -8.98 11.12 -0.82
CA ARG A 92 -9.76 12.11 -0.07
C ARG A 92 -11.12 12.39 -0.70
N VAL A 93 -11.22 12.18 -2.01
CA VAL A 93 -12.46 12.28 -2.80
C VAL A 93 -13.01 10.90 -3.17
N LYS A 94 -12.73 9.88 -2.33
CA LYS A 94 -13.36 8.56 -2.39
C LYS A 94 -13.04 7.75 -3.65
N TRP A 95 -11.83 7.92 -4.18
CA TRP A 95 -11.25 7.10 -5.25
C TRP A 95 -9.98 6.41 -4.78
N PHE A 96 -9.94 5.08 -4.84
CA PHE A 96 -8.90 4.26 -4.22
C PHE A 96 -8.08 3.50 -5.26
N ARG A 97 -6.81 3.27 -4.93
CA ARG A 97 -5.87 2.53 -5.76
C ARG A 97 -6.21 1.05 -5.83
N ILE A 98 -6.34 0.46 -7.01
CA ILE A 98 -6.31 -1.00 -7.24
C ILE A 98 -5.28 -1.33 -8.32
N GLY A 99 -4.13 -1.86 -7.91
CA GLY A 99 -2.96 -1.98 -8.79
C GLY A 99 -2.42 -0.61 -9.16
N GLU A 100 -2.37 -0.30 -10.45
CA GLU A 100 -1.99 1.02 -10.99
C GLU A 100 -3.21 1.82 -11.49
N CYS A 101 -4.41 1.49 -11.02
CA CYS A 101 -5.65 2.13 -11.43
C CYS A 101 -6.44 2.66 -10.23
N PHE A 102 -7.47 3.45 -10.49
CA PHE A 102 -8.45 3.90 -9.51
C PHE A 102 -9.76 3.13 -9.64
N VAL A 103 -10.42 2.91 -8.51
CA VAL A 103 -11.82 2.49 -8.40
C VAL A 103 -12.53 3.38 -7.40
N GLN A 104 -13.82 3.62 -7.61
CA GLN A 104 -14.62 4.40 -6.67
C GLN A 104 -14.83 3.60 -5.37
N ASP A 105 -15.08 4.32 -4.27
CA ASP A 105 -15.46 3.74 -2.98
C ASP A 105 -16.59 2.71 -3.11
N GLY A 106 -16.65 1.80 -2.13
CA GLY A 106 -17.69 0.79 -2.07
C GLY A 106 -17.29 -0.58 -2.64
N PHE A 107 -16.09 -0.73 -3.21
CA PHE A 107 -15.67 -2.01 -3.78
C PHE A 107 -15.22 -3.05 -2.74
N LEU A 108 -14.79 -2.63 -1.55
CA LEU A 108 -14.35 -3.53 -0.47
C LEU A 108 -15.50 -4.36 0.14
N TRP A 109 -16.75 -3.94 -0.05
CA TRP A 109 -17.92 -4.67 0.44
C TRP A 109 -18.35 -5.80 -0.49
N TRP A 110 -17.67 -5.97 -1.63
CA TRP A 110 -17.90 -6.99 -2.65
C TRP A 110 -19.34 -7.10 -3.18
N LYS A 111 -20.16 -6.06 -2.95
CA LYS A 111 -21.53 -5.97 -3.48
C LYS A 111 -21.56 -5.99 -5.01
N LEU A 112 -20.47 -5.53 -5.63
CA LEU A 112 -20.28 -5.50 -7.08
C LEU A 112 -18.88 -6.01 -7.39
N THR A 113 -18.80 -7.02 -8.27
CA THR A 113 -17.54 -7.57 -8.76
C THR A 113 -17.17 -7.00 -10.13
N ASN A 114 -18.13 -6.51 -10.90
CA ASN A 114 -17.85 -5.74 -12.12
C ASN A 114 -17.82 -4.26 -11.77
N LEU A 115 -16.68 -3.62 -11.98
CA LEU A 115 -16.44 -2.25 -11.53
C LEU A 115 -15.78 -1.44 -12.65
N PRO A 116 -16.21 -0.20 -12.89
CA PRO A 116 -15.43 0.71 -13.71
C PRO A 116 -14.12 1.02 -12.97
N ARG A 117 -13.00 1.01 -13.71
CA ARG A 117 -11.70 1.49 -13.23
C ARG A 117 -11.19 2.61 -14.12
N ILE A 118 -10.41 3.50 -13.52
CA ILE A 118 -9.72 4.57 -14.24
C ILE A 118 -8.23 4.28 -14.25
N GLN A 119 -7.66 4.07 -15.43
CA GLN A 119 -6.22 4.05 -15.64
C GLN A 119 -5.69 5.49 -15.69
N ILE A 120 -4.48 5.67 -15.19
CA ILE A 120 -3.74 6.93 -15.27
C ILE A 120 -2.43 6.72 -15.99
N LEU A 121 -2.14 7.64 -16.90
CA LEU A 121 -0.83 7.76 -17.53
C LEU A 121 -0.36 9.21 -17.34
N THR A 122 0.87 9.35 -16.88
CA THR A 122 1.50 10.66 -16.62
C THR A 122 2.74 10.79 -17.49
N HIS A 123 2.96 11.98 -18.03
CA HIS A 123 4.18 12.31 -18.74
C HIS A 123 4.63 13.73 -18.37
N CYS A 124 5.93 13.93 -18.18
CA CYS A 124 6.51 15.25 -18.01
C CYS A 124 7.48 15.57 -19.16
N SER A 125 7.23 16.65 -19.91
CA SER A 125 8.13 17.06 -20.99
C SER A 125 9.44 17.59 -20.45
N GLU A 126 10.47 17.65 -21.30
CA GLU A 126 11.75 18.30 -20.99
C GLU A 126 11.59 19.78 -20.61
N SER A 127 10.56 20.44 -21.14
CA SER A 127 10.18 21.81 -20.80
C SER A 127 9.37 21.95 -19.50
N GLY A 128 9.15 20.86 -18.76
CA GLY A 128 8.46 20.87 -17.46
C GLY A 128 6.94 20.83 -17.53
N HIS A 129 6.33 20.61 -18.71
CA HIS A 129 4.87 20.50 -18.82
C HIS A 129 4.42 19.12 -18.35
N ILE A 130 3.35 19.06 -17.56
CA ILE A 130 2.78 17.82 -17.05
C ILE A 130 1.54 17.45 -17.86
N TYR A 131 1.54 16.25 -18.44
CA TYR A 131 0.43 15.66 -19.16
C TYR A 131 -0.13 14.49 -18.36
N VAL A 132 -1.45 14.51 -18.16
CA VAL A 132 -2.16 13.42 -17.47
C VAL A 132 -3.28 12.93 -18.37
N LYS A 133 -3.29 11.63 -18.63
CA LYS A 133 -4.35 10.95 -19.39
C LYS A 133 -5.07 9.98 -18.47
N PHE A 134 -6.40 10.09 -18.48
CA PHE A 134 -7.29 9.14 -17.83
C PHE A 134 -7.98 8.27 -18.87
N THR A 135 -8.14 6.99 -18.58
CA THR A 135 -8.87 6.05 -19.45
C THR A 135 -9.74 5.15 -18.61
N ALA A 136 -11.02 5.07 -18.94
CA ALA A 136 -11.97 4.24 -18.23
C ALA A 136 -12.10 2.86 -18.88
N GLU A 137 -12.12 1.83 -18.06
CA GLU A 137 -12.35 0.43 -18.46
C GLU A 137 -13.31 -0.22 -17.47
N LEU A 138 -13.93 -1.33 -17.87
CA LEU A 138 -14.67 -2.18 -16.94
C LEU A 138 -13.82 -3.39 -16.60
N ILE A 139 -13.70 -3.67 -15.30
CA ILE A 139 -13.01 -4.86 -14.81
C ILE A 139 -13.96 -5.77 -14.04
N ARG A 140 -13.60 -7.04 -13.96
CA ARG A 140 -14.11 -7.98 -12.98
C ARG A 140 -13.05 -8.25 -11.91
N ILE A 141 -13.40 -8.01 -10.66
CA ILE A 141 -12.63 -8.46 -9.50
C ILE A 141 -13.13 -9.83 -9.04
N HIS A 142 -12.22 -10.65 -8.56
CA HIS A 142 -12.53 -11.96 -7.99
C HIS A 142 -12.09 -11.98 -6.53
N PRO A 143 -12.95 -11.56 -5.59
CA PRO A 143 -12.74 -11.78 -4.16
C PRO A 143 -12.22 -13.17 -3.86
N PHE A 144 -11.26 -13.29 -2.93
CA PHE A 144 -10.84 -14.60 -2.46
C PHE A 144 -11.80 -15.09 -1.38
N GLU A 145 -12.44 -16.21 -1.67
CA GLU A 145 -13.46 -16.81 -0.83
C GLU A 145 -12.92 -18.12 -0.24
N HIS A 146 -12.89 -18.22 1.09
CA HIS A 146 -12.19 -19.31 1.77
C HIS A 146 -12.86 -20.67 1.56
N TRP A 147 -14.16 -20.73 1.27
CA TRP A 147 -14.87 -21.99 0.97
C TRP A 147 -14.38 -22.68 -0.30
N ILE A 148 -13.67 -21.98 -1.20
CA ILE A 148 -12.99 -22.62 -2.34
C ILE A 148 -11.96 -23.67 -1.84
N LEU A 149 -11.51 -23.54 -0.59
CA LEU A 149 -10.66 -24.52 0.07
C LEU A 149 -11.42 -25.72 0.64
N ASP A 150 -12.76 -25.72 0.72
CA ASP A 150 -13.55 -26.81 1.30
C ASP A 150 -13.49 -28.10 0.48
N SER A 151 -13.11 -28.01 -0.80
CA SER A 151 -12.73 -29.16 -1.63
C SER A 151 -11.51 -29.92 -1.12
N ASP A 152 -10.71 -29.29 -0.25
CA ASP A 152 -9.67 -29.91 0.54
C ASP A 152 -10.38 -30.36 1.84
N GLU A 153 -10.75 -31.64 1.99
CA GLU A 153 -11.54 -32.21 3.13
C GLU A 153 -11.07 -31.73 4.52
N ARG A 154 -9.83 -31.26 4.60
CA ARG A 154 -9.25 -30.56 5.75
C ARG A 154 -9.94 -29.25 6.10
N PHE A 155 -10.82 -28.65 5.29
CA PHE A 155 -11.38 -27.30 5.46
C PHE A 155 -12.88 -27.20 5.78
N ALA A 156 -13.62 -28.30 5.78
CA ALA A 156 -15.08 -28.38 5.80
C ALA A 156 -15.84 -27.67 6.94
N ASP A 157 -15.16 -27.16 7.98
CA ASP A 157 -15.81 -26.37 9.02
C ASP A 157 -14.95 -25.17 9.47
N LEU A 158 -15.43 -23.97 9.18
CA LEU A 158 -14.89 -22.70 9.70
C LEU A 158 -15.56 -22.23 11.00
N ASN A 159 -16.55 -22.96 11.50
CA ASN A 159 -17.26 -22.69 12.74
C ASN A 159 -16.84 -23.66 13.86
N SER A 160 -16.35 -24.86 13.53
CA SER A 160 -15.71 -25.78 14.47
C SER A 160 -14.21 -25.97 14.16
N GLY A 161 -13.36 -26.08 15.19
CA GLY A 161 -11.92 -26.27 15.02
C GLY A 161 -11.03 -25.07 15.41
N PRO A 162 -9.72 -25.13 15.11
CA PRO A 162 -8.74 -24.21 15.67
C PRO A 162 -8.86 -22.79 15.08
N ILE A 163 -8.56 -21.80 15.92
CA ILE A 163 -8.56 -20.38 15.55
C ILE A 163 -7.65 -20.08 14.34
N THR A 164 -6.53 -20.80 14.24
CA THR A 164 -5.55 -20.68 13.18
C THR A 164 -5.42 -22.00 12.45
N LYS A 165 -5.42 -21.95 11.13
CA LYS A 165 -5.33 -23.13 10.28
C LYS A 165 -4.29 -22.95 9.19
N LYS A 166 -3.33 -23.86 9.13
CA LYS A 166 -2.34 -23.91 8.06
C LYS A 166 -2.97 -24.57 6.83
N ILE A 167 -2.72 -24.00 5.66
CA ILE A 167 -3.31 -24.46 4.40
C ILE A 167 -2.24 -24.88 3.40
N ARG A 168 -2.65 -25.60 2.34
CA ARG A 168 -1.81 -25.73 1.15
C ARG A 168 -1.66 -24.37 0.50
N ALA A 169 -0.42 -23.92 0.28
CA ALA A 169 -0.14 -22.61 -0.28
C ALA A 169 -0.93 -22.34 -1.57
N ARG A 170 -1.65 -21.21 -1.62
CA ARG A 170 -2.42 -20.76 -2.79
C ARG A 170 -1.95 -19.39 -3.25
N TRP A 171 -1.77 -19.22 -4.55
CA TRP A 171 -1.44 -17.91 -5.12
C TRP A 171 -2.67 -17.00 -5.11
N VAL A 172 -2.47 -15.78 -4.62
CA VAL A 172 -3.50 -14.73 -4.52
C VAL A 172 -2.89 -13.38 -4.89
N SER A 173 -3.75 -12.40 -5.16
CA SER A 173 -3.36 -11.00 -5.38
C SER A 173 -3.89 -10.14 -4.23
N CYS A 174 -3.05 -9.26 -3.69
CA CYS A 174 -3.39 -8.49 -2.49
C CYS A 174 -3.44 -6.98 -2.76
N LEU A 175 -4.49 -6.33 -2.26
CA LEU A 175 -4.62 -4.87 -2.29
C LEU A 175 -3.51 -4.17 -1.46
N PRO A 176 -3.24 -2.88 -1.69
CA PRO A 176 -3.75 -2.04 -2.78
C PRO A 176 -3.02 -2.29 -4.12
N LYS A 177 -1.78 -2.79 -4.10
CA LYS A 177 -0.91 -2.89 -5.28
C LYS A 177 -1.14 -4.12 -6.16
N LEU A 178 -2.04 -5.02 -5.77
CA LEU A 178 -2.25 -6.33 -6.42
C LEU A 178 -0.96 -7.17 -6.49
N GLY A 179 -0.12 -7.06 -5.45
CA GLY A 179 1.08 -7.89 -5.33
C GLY A 179 0.69 -9.36 -5.22
N LYS A 180 1.41 -10.23 -5.94
CA LYS A 180 1.19 -11.68 -5.89
C LYS A 180 1.87 -12.29 -4.66
N GLY A 181 1.11 -13.01 -3.85
CA GLY A 181 1.60 -13.70 -2.66
C GLY A 181 0.98 -15.09 -2.52
N GLN A 182 1.50 -15.87 -1.57
CA GLN A 182 0.98 -17.19 -1.23
C GLN A 182 0.20 -17.13 0.07
N LEU A 183 -1.11 -17.40 0.03
CA LEU A 183 -1.90 -17.66 1.23
C LEU A 183 -1.42 -18.95 1.88
N VAL A 184 -0.95 -18.88 3.13
CA VAL A 184 -0.38 -20.03 3.85
C VAL A 184 -1.14 -20.40 5.13
N LYS A 185 -1.87 -19.45 5.72
CA LYS A 185 -2.75 -19.68 6.87
C LYS A 185 -4.00 -18.84 6.81
N ILE A 186 -5.04 -19.32 7.47
CA ILE A 186 -6.30 -18.62 7.70
C ILE A 186 -6.53 -18.52 9.20
N HIS A 187 -7.04 -17.37 9.64
CA HIS A 187 -7.33 -17.09 11.04
C HIS A 187 -8.74 -16.55 11.20
N ARG A 188 -9.48 -17.00 12.22
CA ARG A 188 -10.85 -16.52 12.54
C ARG A 188 -10.87 -15.26 13.42
N LYS A 189 -9.73 -14.96 14.05
CA LYS A 189 -9.47 -13.72 14.77
C LYS A 189 -8.04 -13.29 14.46
N ILE A 190 -7.73 -12.05 14.78
CA ILE A 190 -6.34 -11.59 14.71
C ILE A 190 -5.46 -12.47 15.61
N PRO A 191 -4.38 -13.09 15.08
CA PRO A 191 -3.51 -13.98 15.85
C PRO A 191 -2.82 -13.27 17.01
N ASP A 192 -2.52 -13.96 18.11
CA ASP A 192 -1.87 -13.33 19.27
C ASP A 192 -0.42 -12.89 18.96
N ASP A 193 0.21 -13.49 17.96
CA ASP A 193 1.53 -13.11 17.43
C ASP A 193 1.43 -12.05 16.31
N SER A 194 0.23 -11.54 16.04
CA SER A 194 -0.02 -10.38 15.20
C SER A 194 0.54 -9.12 15.84
N PRO A 195 0.94 -8.12 15.04
CA PRO A 195 1.30 -6.79 15.51
C PRO A 195 0.09 -5.93 15.84
N PHE A 196 -1.09 -6.40 15.43
CA PHE A 196 -2.35 -5.73 15.60
C PHE A 196 -2.97 -6.36 16.83
N GLU A 197 -3.16 -5.57 17.87
CA GLU A 197 -3.86 -5.94 19.08
C GLU A 197 -5.35 -6.20 18.78
N ASN A 198 -5.92 -5.46 17.83
CA ASN A 198 -7.32 -5.54 17.45
C ASN A 198 -7.57 -4.97 16.04
N TYR A 199 -8.81 -5.09 15.59
CA TYR A 199 -9.22 -4.65 14.27
C TYR A 199 -9.15 -3.13 14.07
N GLU A 200 -9.44 -2.33 15.10
CA GLU A 200 -9.32 -0.86 15.03
C GLU A 200 -7.88 -0.42 14.69
N GLN A 201 -6.89 -1.10 15.27
CA GLN A 201 -5.49 -0.84 14.95
C GLN A 201 -5.17 -1.19 13.49
N MET A 202 -5.72 -2.30 12.96
CA MET A 202 -5.58 -2.65 11.55
C MET A 202 -6.23 -1.61 10.63
N LYS A 203 -7.45 -1.15 10.92
CA LYS A 203 -8.12 -0.07 10.16
C LYS A 203 -7.27 1.19 10.13
N SER A 204 -6.74 1.60 11.30
CA SER A 204 -5.85 2.77 11.40
C SER A 204 -4.59 2.60 10.56
N TYR A 205 -3.97 1.41 10.60
CA TYR A 205 -2.80 1.09 9.80
C TYR A 205 -3.09 1.17 8.30
N TRP A 206 -4.17 0.55 7.81
CA TRP A 206 -4.54 0.56 6.40
C TRP A 206 -4.85 1.97 5.88
N LYS A 207 -5.59 2.76 6.66
CA LYS A 207 -5.90 4.16 6.31
C LYS A 207 -4.62 5.01 6.21
N LYS A 208 -3.73 4.91 7.21
CA LYS A 208 -2.50 5.72 7.24
C LYS A 208 -1.48 5.29 6.17
N THR A 209 -1.37 3.99 5.94
CA THR A 209 -0.31 3.41 5.08
C THR A 209 -0.72 3.36 3.62
N TYR A 210 -1.98 3.01 3.34
CA TYR A 210 -2.49 2.73 2.01
C TYR A 210 -3.64 3.63 1.58
N GLY A 211 -4.17 4.46 2.48
CA GLY A 211 -5.32 5.32 2.20
C GLY A 211 -6.68 4.63 2.29
N TYR A 212 -6.70 3.34 2.60
CA TYR A 212 -7.90 2.54 2.57
C TYR A 212 -8.73 2.68 3.84
N GLU A 213 -10.00 3.01 3.68
CA GLU A 213 -11.00 2.94 4.74
C GLU A 213 -11.62 1.55 4.73
N LEU A 214 -11.12 0.67 5.62
CA LEU A 214 -11.65 -0.68 5.73
C LEU A 214 -13.09 -0.67 6.27
N PRO A 215 -13.91 -1.68 5.94
CA PRO A 215 -15.23 -1.87 6.52
C PRO A 215 -15.25 -1.71 8.07
N PRO A 216 -16.29 -1.10 8.66
CA PRO A 216 -16.38 -0.90 10.10
C PRO A 216 -16.55 -2.23 10.84
N ALA A 217 -17.26 -3.19 10.25
CA ALA A 217 -17.40 -4.54 10.76
C ALA A 217 -16.09 -5.32 10.61
N GLU A 218 -15.73 -6.08 11.65
CA GLU A 218 -14.58 -6.98 11.63
C GLU A 218 -14.83 -8.11 10.63
N PRO A 219 -13.85 -8.47 9.78
CA PRO A 219 -14.01 -9.57 8.84
C PRO A 219 -14.08 -10.90 9.59
N GLU A 220 -14.84 -11.84 9.04
CA GLU A 220 -14.95 -13.20 9.59
C GLU A 220 -13.63 -13.97 9.57
N VAL A 221 -12.73 -13.61 8.65
CA VAL A 221 -11.43 -14.24 8.50
C VAL A 221 -10.31 -13.27 8.13
N TYR A 222 -9.11 -13.66 8.54
CA TYR A 222 -7.85 -13.06 8.16
C TYR A 222 -6.95 -14.08 7.46
N TYR A 223 -6.10 -13.57 6.60
CA TYR A 223 -5.26 -14.32 5.70
C TYR A 223 -3.80 -13.99 5.93
N ASP A 224 -2.99 -15.02 6.18
CA ASP A 224 -1.55 -14.90 6.35
C ASP A 224 -0.90 -15.11 4.99
N ILE A 225 -0.44 -14.01 4.36
CA ILE A 225 0.08 -13.99 2.99
C ILE A 225 1.60 -13.92 2.98
N LEU A 226 2.23 -14.97 2.47
CA LEU A 226 3.66 -15.07 2.26
C LEU A 226 4.05 -14.43 0.92
N PHE A 227 4.75 -13.30 0.97
CA PHE A 227 5.38 -12.70 -0.20
C PHE A 227 6.83 -13.16 -0.32
N HIS A 228 7.20 -13.62 -1.51
CA HIS A 228 8.59 -13.91 -1.93
C HIS A 228 9.42 -14.80 -0.98
N GLY A 229 8.76 -15.66 -0.20
CA GLY A 229 9.43 -16.66 0.66
C GLY A 229 9.94 -16.17 2.02
N GLY A 230 9.61 -14.95 2.46
CA GLY A 230 10.00 -14.46 3.80
C GLY A 230 8.92 -14.62 4.89
N GLN A 231 8.63 -13.57 5.67
CA GLN A 231 7.55 -13.51 6.66
C GLN A 231 6.16 -13.25 6.04
N SER A 232 5.13 -13.91 6.55
CA SER A 232 3.76 -13.62 6.14
C SER A 232 3.29 -12.27 6.65
N MET A 233 2.34 -11.67 5.91
CA MET A 233 1.63 -10.47 6.30
C MET A 233 0.15 -10.80 6.46
N LEU A 234 -0.44 -10.30 7.54
CA LEU A 234 -1.86 -10.47 7.83
C LEU A 234 -2.72 -9.52 6.99
N TYR A 235 -3.63 -10.07 6.22
CA TYR A 235 -4.62 -9.36 5.41
C TYR A 235 -6.03 -9.70 5.85
N PRO A 236 -6.94 -8.72 5.96
CA PRO A 236 -8.35 -9.01 6.15
C PRO A 236 -8.98 -9.59 4.87
N LEU A 237 -10.07 -10.35 5.03
CA LEU A 237 -10.83 -11.00 3.96
C LEU A 237 -11.00 -10.12 2.70
N TYR A 238 -11.52 -8.91 2.87
CA TYR A 238 -11.87 -7.99 1.78
C TYR A 238 -10.68 -7.44 0.98
N CYS A 239 -9.44 -7.69 1.41
CA CYS A 239 -8.22 -7.20 0.77
C CYS A 239 -7.46 -8.24 -0.07
N VAL A 240 -8.02 -9.45 -0.20
CA VAL A 240 -7.39 -10.55 -0.95
C VAL A 240 -8.28 -10.97 -2.11
N LEU A 241 -7.68 -11.10 -3.29
CA LEU A 241 -8.32 -11.52 -4.53
C LEU A 241 -7.72 -12.84 -5.00
N THR A 242 -8.54 -13.67 -5.66
CA THR A 242 -8.11 -14.92 -6.30
C THR A 242 -7.06 -14.67 -7.39
N GLY A 243 -7.10 -13.49 -8.02
CA GLY A 243 -6.14 -13.08 -9.04
C GLY A 243 -6.16 -11.58 -9.28
N THR A 244 -5.39 -11.13 -10.27
CA THR A 244 -5.48 -9.75 -10.76
C THR A 244 -6.83 -9.54 -11.46
N PRO A 245 -7.44 -8.35 -11.40
CA PRO A 245 -8.71 -8.07 -12.06
C PRO A 245 -8.66 -8.35 -13.57
N GLU A 246 -9.72 -8.93 -14.10
CA GLU A 246 -9.91 -9.22 -15.53
C GLU A 246 -10.51 -8.00 -16.23
N VAL A 247 -9.97 -7.59 -17.38
CA VAL A 247 -10.58 -6.53 -18.19
C VAL A 247 -11.71 -7.12 -18.99
N LEU A 248 -12.92 -6.59 -18.79
CA LEU A 248 -14.08 -7.02 -19.53
C LEU A 248 -14.15 -6.30 -20.88
N PRO A 249 -14.38 -7.03 -21.99
CA PRO A 249 -14.55 -6.40 -23.29
C PRO A 249 -15.83 -5.58 -23.27
N LEU A 250 -15.72 -4.31 -23.64
CA LEU A 250 -16.84 -3.40 -23.83
C LEU A 250 -16.79 -2.79 -25.21
N ARG A 251 -17.96 -2.39 -25.72
CA ARG A 251 -18.01 -1.50 -26.89
C ARG A 251 -17.30 -0.20 -26.54
N HIS A 252 -16.57 0.34 -27.51
CA HIS A 252 -15.97 1.66 -27.38
C HIS A 252 -17.05 2.68 -27.00
N ASN A 253 -16.74 3.59 -26.07
CA ASN A 253 -17.67 4.58 -25.54
C ASN A 253 -18.93 4.01 -24.89
N SER A 254 -18.81 2.88 -24.17
CA SER A 254 -19.92 2.40 -23.34
C SER A 254 -20.37 3.48 -22.35
N THR A 255 -21.67 3.56 -22.09
CA THR A 255 -22.26 4.51 -21.14
C THR A 255 -21.57 4.41 -19.78
N VAL A 256 -21.33 3.19 -19.29
CA VAL A 256 -20.67 2.92 -18.00
C VAL A 256 -19.27 3.53 -17.92
N THR A 257 -18.45 3.37 -18.95
CA THR A 257 -17.08 3.93 -18.97
C THR A 257 -17.09 5.45 -19.09
N ARG A 258 -18.06 6.02 -19.82
CA ARG A 258 -18.18 7.48 -19.97
C ARG A 258 -18.62 8.12 -18.65
N GLU A 259 -19.66 7.60 -18.02
CA GLU A 259 -20.15 8.10 -16.73
C GLU A 259 -19.10 7.96 -15.63
N ALA A 260 -18.36 6.85 -15.61
CA ALA A 260 -17.24 6.67 -14.68
C ALA A 260 -16.14 7.72 -14.88
N LEU A 261 -15.79 8.02 -16.13
CA LEU A 261 -14.80 9.05 -16.44
C LEU A 261 -15.29 10.45 -16.06
N GLU A 262 -16.54 10.79 -16.36
CA GLU A 262 -17.15 12.06 -15.97
C GLU A 262 -17.16 12.24 -14.44
N THR A 263 -17.55 11.19 -13.71
CA THR A 263 -17.54 11.16 -12.24
C THR A 263 -16.13 11.32 -11.71
N PHE A 264 -15.15 10.62 -12.29
CA PHE A 264 -13.75 10.72 -11.90
C PHE A 264 -13.20 12.13 -12.15
N MET A 265 -13.46 12.72 -13.31
CA MET A 265 -12.97 14.06 -13.67
C MET A 265 -13.58 15.14 -12.78
N LYS A 266 -14.84 14.98 -12.37
CA LYS A 266 -15.46 15.85 -11.36
C LYS A 266 -14.72 15.75 -10.02
N ALA A 267 -14.52 14.53 -9.52
CA ALA A 267 -13.79 14.30 -8.27
C ALA A 267 -12.33 14.80 -8.34
N PHE A 268 -11.67 14.64 -9.49
CA PHE A 268 -10.29 15.11 -9.70
C PHE A 268 -10.18 16.62 -9.58
N ARG A 269 -11.15 17.38 -10.10
CA ARG A 269 -11.23 18.83 -9.91
C ARG A 269 -11.50 19.19 -8.45
N GLU A 270 -12.43 18.49 -7.80
CA GLU A 270 -12.77 18.70 -6.38
C GLU A 270 -11.61 18.39 -5.42
N ALA A 271 -10.68 17.52 -5.83
CA ALA A 271 -9.49 17.20 -5.05
C ALA A 271 -8.54 18.40 -4.88
N ASN A 272 -8.68 19.47 -5.69
CA ASN A 272 -7.91 20.71 -5.63
C ASN A 272 -6.40 20.44 -5.44
N ILE A 273 -5.87 19.62 -6.34
CA ILE A 273 -4.49 19.13 -6.23
C ILE A 273 -3.53 20.28 -6.52
N GLU A 274 -2.59 20.50 -5.61
CA GLU A 274 -1.54 21.51 -5.73
C GLU A 274 -0.17 20.84 -5.62
N ILE A 275 0.73 21.19 -6.54
CA ILE A 275 2.09 20.67 -6.60
C ILE A 275 3.05 21.87 -6.62
N CYS A 276 3.81 22.05 -5.55
CA CYS A 276 4.82 23.10 -5.41
C CYS A 276 4.31 24.52 -5.73
N GLY A 277 3.09 24.87 -5.29
CA GLY A 277 2.47 26.18 -5.52
C GLY A 277 1.60 26.25 -6.78
N HIS A 278 1.56 25.19 -7.58
CA HIS A 278 0.84 25.17 -8.85
C HIS A 278 -0.38 24.23 -8.80
N PRO A 279 -1.60 24.75 -9.04
CA PRO A 279 -2.79 23.90 -9.11
C PRO A 279 -2.77 23.02 -10.36
N VAL A 280 -3.11 21.75 -10.20
CA VAL A 280 -3.24 20.80 -11.31
C VAL A 280 -4.59 21.00 -12.00
N GLY A 281 -4.57 21.35 -13.29
CA GLY A 281 -5.79 21.50 -14.11
C GLY A 281 -6.13 22.93 -14.54
N SER A 282 -5.19 23.88 -14.41
CA SER A 282 -5.38 25.29 -14.81
C SER A 282 -5.43 25.52 -16.33
N ASP A 283 -4.80 24.66 -17.13
CA ASP A 283 -4.79 24.79 -18.59
C ASP A 283 -5.66 23.71 -19.26
N GLN A 284 -6.89 24.07 -19.60
CA GLN A 284 -7.72 23.31 -20.54
C GLN A 284 -7.13 23.42 -21.95
N LYS A 285 -6.08 22.66 -22.24
CA LYS A 285 -5.90 22.10 -23.57
C LYS A 285 -6.17 20.61 -23.43
N ASP A 286 -7.39 20.20 -23.74
CA ASP A 286 -7.78 18.81 -23.88
C ASP A 286 -6.68 18.08 -24.64
N CYS A 287 -5.89 17.28 -23.93
CA CYS A 287 -4.85 16.48 -24.55
C CYS A 287 -5.51 15.29 -25.25
N GLN A 288 -6.18 15.56 -26.37
CA GLN A 288 -6.55 14.58 -27.39
C GLN A 288 -5.31 14.02 -28.12
N ALA A 289 -4.10 14.13 -27.55
CA ALA A 289 -2.85 13.57 -28.08
C ALA A 289 -2.76 12.04 -27.91
N VAL A 290 -3.89 11.34 -27.87
CA VAL A 290 -3.97 9.89 -27.70
C VAL A 290 -3.73 9.13 -29.01
N LYS A 291 -3.91 9.78 -30.17
CA LYS A 291 -3.63 9.12 -31.46
C LYS A 291 -2.14 9.09 -31.79
N SER A 292 -1.39 10.13 -31.45
CA SER A 292 0.01 10.28 -31.88
C SER A 292 1.00 9.41 -31.11
N TYR A 293 0.74 9.10 -29.84
CA TYR A 293 1.67 8.29 -29.03
C TYR A 293 1.52 6.77 -29.23
N LEU A 294 0.34 6.29 -29.64
CA LEU A 294 0.12 4.86 -29.89
C LEU A 294 0.75 4.39 -31.21
N ASP A 295 0.96 5.29 -32.17
CA ASP A 295 1.61 4.97 -33.44
C ASP A 295 3.16 4.96 -33.35
N VAL A 296 3.76 5.55 -32.30
CA VAL A 296 5.23 5.77 -32.25
C VAL A 296 6.04 4.64 -31.60
N MET A 297 5.43 3.66 -30.92
CA MET A 297 6.20 2.62 -30.21
C MET A 297 5.71 1.18 -30.41
N SER A 298 5.23 0.83 -31.61
CA SER A 298 5.30 -0.56 -32.09
C SER A 298 6.71 -0.85 -32.66
N MET A 299 7.74 -0.65 -31.85
CA MET A 299 9.06 -1.20 -32.14
C MET A 299 9.10 -2.65 -31.66
N GLN A 300 9.16 -3.57 -32.62
CA GLN A 300 9.33 -5.00 -32.34
C GLN A 300 10.59 -5.22 -31.47
N PRO A 301 10.53 -6.06 -30.42
CA PRO A 301 11.70 -6.37 -29.60
C PRO A 301 12.79 -6.99 -30.48
N ASN A 302 13.97 -6.37 -30.50
CA ASN A 302 15.13 -6.84 -31.24
C ASN A 302 15.54 -8.23 -30.71
N ALA A 303 15.38 -9.27 -31.52
CA ALA A 303 15.61 -10.68 -31.16
C ALA A 303 17.08 -11.04 -30.85
N LYS A 304 17.97 -10.04 -30.72
CA LYS A 304 19.41 -10.21 -30.50
C LYS A 304 19.92 -9.86 -29.09
N LEU A 305 19.03 -9.55 -28.14
CA LEU A 305 19.44 -9.36 -26.74
C LEU A 305 19.67 -10.72 -26.05
N GLN A 306 20.87 -10.90 -25.48
CA GLN A 306 21.26 -12.12 -24.78
C GLN A 306 20.39 -12.33 -23.53
N LYS A 307 19.84 -13.54 -23.38
CA LYS A 307 19.02 -13.94 -22.22
C LYS A 307 19.92 -14.16 -20.99
N GLU A 308 19.56 -13.58 -19.86
CA GLU A 308 20.22 -13.83 -18.57
C GLU A 308 19.98 -15.28 -18.10
N VAL A 309 21.07 -15.93 -17.64
CA VAL A 309 21.09 -17.30 -17.15
C VAL A 309 20.78 -17.32 -15.64
N LYS A 310 19.75 -18.07 -15.23
CA LYS A 310 19.41 -18.30 -13.82
C LYS A 310 20.31 -19.38 -13.21
N ILE A 311 21.02 -19.05 -12.14
CA ILE A 311 21.74 -20.02 -11.30
C ILE A 311 20.89 -20.35 -10.07
N SER A 312 20.59 -21.64 -9.88
CA SER A 312 19.84 -22.19 -8.76
C SER A 312 20.77 -22.67 -7.64
N ARG A 313 20.47 -22.34 -6.38
CA ARG A 313 21.04 -23.02 -5.20
C ARG A 313 19.96 -23.23 -4.14
N LYS A 314 19.90 -24.45 -3.61
CA LYS A 314 19.03 -24.87 -2.50
C LYS A 314 19.61 -24.39 -1.17
N ALA A 315 18.77 -23.91 -0.25
CA ALA A 315 19.14 -23.69 1.15
C ALA A 315 17.96 -23.96 2.09
N SER A 316 18.30 -24.53 3.25
CA SER A 316 17.45 -25.00 4.35
C SER A 316 16.94 -23.87 5.25
N ILE A 317 15.84 -24.14 5.95
CA ILE A 317 15.00 -23.18 6.70
C ILE A 317 15.51 -22.99 8.15
N PRO A 318 15.75 -21.75 8.64
CA PRO A 318 15.81 -21.44 10.06
C PRO A 318 14.56 -20.72 10.60
N GLU A 319 14.43 -20.70 11.93
CA GLU A 319 13.24 -20.31 12.72
C GLU A 319 12.84 -18.82 12.70
N VAL A 320 11.55 -18.62 13.00
CA VAL A 320 10.66 -17.49 12.67
C VAL A 320 10.58 -16.41 13.76
N LYS A 321 10.52 -15.11 13.39
CA LYS A 321 9.97 -14.02 14.23
C LYS A 321 9.28 -12.94 13.39
N LYS A 322 8.02 -12.58 13.68
CA LYS A 322 7.23 -11.55 12.97
C LYS A 322 7.70 -10.11 13.29
N ILE A 323 7.79 -9.23 12.29
CA ILE A 323 8.16 -7.81 12.48
C ILE A 323 7.18 -6.90 11.73
N TYR A 324 6.50 -6.04 12.49
CA TYR A 324 5.73 -4.92 11.98
C TYR A 324 6.20 -3.63 12.69
N PRO A 325 5.96 -2.45 12.09
CA PRO A 325 6.25 -1.19 12.77
C PRO A 325 5.43 -1.07 14.06
N LYS A 326 6.10 -0.80 15.18
CA LYS A 326 5.43 -0.47 16.45
C LYS A 326 4.62 0.81 16.28
N ILE A 327 3.31 0.72 16.44
CA ILE A 327 2.41 1.88 16.44
C ILE A 327 2.53 2.55 17.83
N PRO A 328 2.86 3.86 17.93
CA PRO A 328 2.90 4.53 19.22
C PRO A 328 1.49 4.57 19.86
N MET A 329 1.36 4.04 21.08
CA MET A 329 0.14 4.15 21.87
C MET A 329 0.00 5.56 22.45
N LYS A 330 -1.18 6.17 22.33
CA LYS A 330 -1.58 7.25 23.27
C LYS A 330 -1.93 6.57 24.59
N ARG A 331 -1.13 6.79 25.63
CA ARG A 331 -1.52 6.42 27.00
C ARG A 331 -2.67 7.34 27.41
N THR A 332 -3.84 6.78 27.60
CA THR A 332 -4.94 7.44 28.31
C THR A 332 -4.49 7.60 29.76
N ILE A 333 -4.31 8.83 30.20
CA ILE A 333 -4.14 9.16 31.61
C ILE A 333 -5.51 8.94 32.25
N SER A 334 -5.67 7.86 32.99
CA SER A 334 -6.79 7.68 33.90
C SER A 334 -6.45 8.42 35.19
N SER A 335 -7.34 9.31 35.58
CA SER A 335 -7.30 10.11 36.79
C SER A 335 -7.48 9.25 38.04
N ASP A 336 -6.72 9.63 39.06
CA ASP A 336 -6.72 9.14 40.44
C ASP A 336 -8.10 9.00 41.08
N GLY A 337 -8.20 8.00 41.96
CA GLY A 337 -9.25 7.82 42.95
C GLY A 337 -8.98 6.59 43.81
N GLY A 338 -8.31 6.77 44.96
CA GLY A 338 -8.06 5.72 45.98
C GLY A 338 -9.34 5.24 46.68
N VAL A 339 -9.37 4.27 47.60
CA VAL A 339 -8.38 3.62 48.49
C VAL A 339 -8.94 2.19 48.83
N PRO A 340 -8.47 1.41 49.85
CA PRO A 340 -7.69 0.17 49.70
C PRO A 340 -8.44 -1.13 50.11
N SER A 341 -7.87 -2.31 49.81
CA SER A 341 -7.57 -3.36 50.82
C SER A 341 -7.12 -4.71 50.24
N THR A 342 -6.08 -5.22 50.90
CA THR A 342 -5.74 -6.63 51.22
C THR A 342 -5.09 -7.59 50.21
N SER A 343 -4.03 -8.21 50.78
CA SER A 343 -3.39 -9.50 50.51
C SER A 343 -2.40 -9.61 49.34
N GLU A 344 -1.13 -9.50 49.74
CA GLU A 344 0.09 -9.87 49.04
C GLU A 344 0.13 -11.37 48.66
N VAL A 345 0.52 -11.66 47.42
CA VAL A 345 1.30 -12.86 47.10
C VAL A 345 2.33 -12.48 46.04
N VAL A 346 3.60 -12.40 46.44
CA VAL A 346 4.75 -12.11 45.56
C VAL A 346 5.26 -13.40 44.91
N PRO A 347 5.33 -13.52 43.57
CA PRO A 347 6.09 -14.60 42.93
C PRO A 347 7.55 -14.16 42.71
N LYS A 348 8.47 -14.93 43.30
CA LYS A 348 9.93 -14.81 43.16
C LYS A 348 10.38 -14.76 41.69
N LYS A 349 11.06 -13.67 41.29
CA LYS A 349 11.78 -13.58 40.00
C LYS A 349 12.99 -14.52 40.01
N ARG A 350 12.99 -15.53 39.12
CA ARG A 350 14.19 -16.31 38.76
C ARG A 350 15.16 -15.42 37.95
N LYS A 351 16.38 -15.21 38.46
CA LYS A 351 17.48 -14.58 37.71
C LYS A 351 17.86 -15.48 36.53
N ARG A 352 17.95 -14.91 35.31
CA ARG A 352 18.57 -15.58 34.15
C ARG A 352 20.06 -15.26 34.13
N PRO A 353 20.94 -16.23 33.85
CA PRO A 353 22.38 -16.02 33.77
C PRO A 353 22.73 -15.19 32.53
N GLY A 354 23.56 -14.15 32.72
CA GLY A 354 24.13 -13.35 31.65
C GLY A 354 25.34 -14.04 31.03
N PHE A 355 25.44 -14.00 29.71
CA PHE A 355 26.68 -14.27 28.99
C PHE A 355 27.27 -12.92 28.60
N GLY A 356 28.39 -12.56 29.24
CA GLY A 356 29.31 -11.54 28.77
C GLY A 356 30.42 -12.21 27.99
N ILE A 357 30.86 -11.57 26.91
CA ILE A 357 32.13 -11.88 26.22
C ILE A 357 33.01 -10.66 26.44
N GLU A 358 34.10 -10.84 27.18
CA GLU A 358 35.20 -9.89 27.22
C GLU A 358 35.96 -9.94 25.90
N VAL A 359 36.36 -8.78 25.42
CA VAL A 359 37.25 -8.63 24.26
C VAL A 359 38.46 -7.91 24.80
N ASP A 360 39.61 -8.61 24.77
CA ASP A 360 40.94 -8.02 24.96
C ASP A 360 41.25 -7.01 23.84
#